data_AF-A0A645E710-F1
#
_entry.id   AF-A0A645E710-F1
#
_cell.length_a   1.000
_cell.length_b   1.000
_cell.length_c   1.000
_cell.angle_alpha   90.00
_cell.angle_beta   90.00
_cell.angle_gamma   90.00
#
_symmetry.space_group_name_H-M   'P 1'
#
loop_
_entity.id
_entity.type
_entity.pdbx_description
1 polymer ?
#
loop_
_entity_poly.entity_id
_entity_poly.type
_entity_poly.pdbx_seq_one_letter_code
_entity_poly.pdbx_strand_id
1 'polypeptide(L)'
;MKIKTIENLDSRAVGPIYEAVKDWDEPVAIAVLPDHPTPCELRTHTKDPIPFLIWYPGIEADSVQTYDEVAACEGSYGLLKEDEFMKTFMLANK
;
A
#
# COMPACT_ATOMS: atom_id res chain seq x y z
N MET A 1 13.66 -9.40 -13.10
CA MET A 1 12.23 -9.63 -13.36
C MET A 1 11.35 -8.93 -12.33
N LYS A 2 11.48 -9.19 -11.01
CA LYS A 2 10.60 -8.58 -9.98
C LYS A 2 10.57 -7.05 -9.99
N ILE A 3 11.73 -6.39 -10.06
CA ILE A 3 11.79 -4.91 -10.16
C ILE A 3 10.93 -4.41 -11.34
N LYS A 4 11.12 -4.98 -12.54
CA LYS A 4 10.35 -4.57 -13.71
C LYS A 4 8.84 -4.86 -13.56
N THR A 5 8.48 -5.93 -12.86
CA THR A 5 7.08 -6.23 -12.55
C THR A 5 6.48 -5.15 -11.64
N ILE A 6 7.21 -4.70 -10.62
CA ILE A 6 6.76 -3.64 -9.70
C ILE A 6 6.64 -2.31 -10.45
N GLU A 7 7.65 -1.91 -11.24
CA GLU A 7 7.59 -0.72 -12.09
C GLU A 7 6.39 -0.75 -13.06
N ASN A 8 6.11 -1.92 -13.65
CA ASN A 8 4.98 -2.10 -14.54
C ASN A 8 3.65 -2.04 -13.78
N LEU A 9 3.56 -2.58 -12.57
CA LEU A 9 2.35 -2.49 -11.74
C LEU A 9 2.06 -1.04 -11.38
N ASP A 10 3.08 -0.30 -10.97
CA ASP A 10 2.99 1.13 -10.66
C ASP A 10 2.51 1.93 -11.88
N SER A 11 3.24 1.86 -12.99
CA SER A 11 2.95 2.66 -14.19
C SER A 11 1.70 2.24 -14.97
N ARG A 12 1.26 0.98 -14.88
CA ARG A 12 0.15 0.44 -15.70
C ARG A 12 -1.13 0.17 -14.94
N ALA A 13 -1.09 0.12 -13.61
CA ALA A 13 -2.28 -0.11 -12.78
C ALA A 13 -2.43 0.96 -11.72
N VAL A 14 -1.48 1.09 -10.77
CA VAL A 14 -1.62 1.99 -9.61
C VAL A 14 -1.78 3.45 -10.06
N GLY A 15 -0.85 3.95 -10.85
CA GLY A 15 -0.89 5.32 -11.38
C GLY A 15 -2.17 5.61 -12.19
N PRO A 16 -2.52 4.79 -13.20
CA PRO A 16 -3.76 4.98 -13.96
C PRO A 16 -5.04 4.92 -13.12
N ILE A 17 -5.13 4.03 -12.12
CA ILE A 17 -6.28 3.97 -11.21
C ILE A 17 -6.37 5.25 -10.39
N TYR A 18 -5.27 5.69 -9.78
CA TYR A 18 -5.22 6.93 -9.01
C TYR A 18 -5.65 8.13 -9.86
N GLU A 19 -5.05 8.30 -11.04
CA GLU A 19 -5.37 9.40 -11.96
C GLU A 19 -6.84 9.39 -12.39
N ALA A 20 -7.45 8.21 -12.54
CA ALA A 20 -8.85 8.09 -12.91
C ALA A 20 -9.80 8.49 -11.78
N VAL A 21 -9.50 8.11 -10.52
CA VAL A 21 -10.44 8.25 -9.39
C VAL A 21 -10.24 9.50 -8.55
N LYS A 22 -9.07 10.17 -8.63
CA LYS A 22 -8.75 11.32 -7.77
C LYS A 22 -9.70 12.52 -7.95
N ASP A 23 -10.32 12.64 -9.12
CA ASP A 23 -11.20 13.75 -9.50
C ASP A 23 -12.69 13.34 -9.54
N TRP A 24 -13.06 12.17 -9.01
CA TRP A 24 -14.46 11.75 -8.93
C TRP A 24 -15.23 12.54 -7.88
N ASP A 25 -16.52 12.80 -8.14
CA ASP A 25 -17.43 13.44 -7.17
C ASP A 25 -17.63 12.58 -5.91
N GLU A 26 -17.64 11.25 -6.08
CA GLU A 26 -17.67 10.30 -4.97
C GLU A 26 -16.23 9.97 -4.55
N PRO A 27 -15.85 10.20 -3.27
CA PRO A 27 -14.48 10.03 -2.84
C PRO A 27 -14.10 8.55 -2.75
N VAL A 28 -12.95 8.20 -3.32
CA VAL A 28 -12.43 6.83 -3.38
C VAL A 28 -11.24 6.67 -2.45
N ALA A 29 -11.28 5.65 -1.58
CA ALA A 29 -10.13 5.21 -0.81
C ALA A 29 -9.38 4.10 -1.55
N ILE A 30 -8.05 4.18 -1.57
CA ILE A 30 -7.14 3.23 -2.21
C ILE A 30 -6.25 2.62 -1.14
N ALA A 31 -6.04 1.30 -1.20
CA ALA A 31 -4.97 0.67 -0.46
C ALA A 31 -4.12 -0.20 -1.39
N VAL A 32 -2.80 -0.19 -1.16
CA VAL A 32 -1.83 -1.00 -1.92
C VAL A 32 -0.98 -1.80 -0.94
N LEU A 33 -0.95 -3.11 -1.13
CA LEU A 33 -0.21 -4.06 -0.31
C LEU A 33 -0.03 -5.39 -1.06
N PRO A 34 1.10 -6.11 -0.89
CA PRO A 34 1.20 -7.50 -1.31
C PRO A 34 0.48 -8.42 -0.33
N ASP A 35 0.26 -9.67 -0.72
CA ASP A 35 -0.40 -10.68 0.11
C ASP A 35 0.55 -11.33 1.12
N HIS A 36 1.78 -11.63 0.71
CA HIS A 36 2.83 -12.15 1.60
C HIS A 36 4.23 -11.87 1.01
N PRO A 37 5.30 -11.85 1.84
CA PRO A 37 6.66 -11.71 1.32
C PRO A 37 7.13 -12.99 0.66
N THR A 38 7.85 -12.85 -0.46
CA THR A 38 8.57 -13.95 -1.11
C THR A 38 10.00 -13.50 -1.42
N PRO A 39 10.92 -13.46 -0.45
CA PRO A 39 12.29 -12.97 -0.69
C PRO A 39 12.98 -13.73 -1.85
N CYS A 40 13.65 -13.01 -2.74
CA CYS A 40 14.28 -13.60 -3.93
C CYS A 40 15.31 -14.69 -3.58
N GLU A 41 16.04 -14.51 -2.47
CA GLU A 41 17.06 -15.43 -2.00
C GLU A 41 16.45 -16.75 -1.52
N LEU A 42 15.30 -16.68 -0.85
CA LEU A 42 14.63 -17.83 -0.24
C LEU A 42 13.67 -18.55 -1.21
N ARG A 43 13.13 -17.82 -2.21
CA ARG A 43 12.19 -18.34 -3.22
C ARG A 43 10.96 -19.07 -2.64
N THR A 44 10.61 -18.73 -1.40
CA THR A 44 9.46 -19.27 -0.67
C THR A 44 8.79 -18.16 0.09
N HIS A 45 7.54 -18.37 0.48
CA HIS A 45 6.80 -17.41 1.31
C HIS A 45 7.43 -17.36 2.71
N THR A 46 7.55 -16.17 3.26
CA THR A 46 7.93 -15.97 4.66
C THR A 46 6.78 -15.36 5.45
N LYS A 47 6.95 -15.23 6.77
CA LYS A 47 5.95 -14.66 7.68
C LYS A 47 6.29 -13.24 8.10
N ASP A 48 7.27 -12.63 7.45
CA ASP A 48 7.63 -11.25 7.71
C ASP A 48 6.44 -10.34 7.39
N PRO A 49 6.27 -9.23 8.11
CA PRO A 49 5.25 -8.25 7.78
C PRO A 49 5.49 -7.65 6.39
N ILE A 50 4.42 -7.17 5.78
CA ILE A 50 4.43 -6.55 4.45
C ILE A 50 4.16 -5.04 4.55
N PRO A 51 4.74 -4.21 3.68
CA PRO A 51 4.42 -2.80 3.62
C PRO A 51 3.03 -2.59 3.02
N PHE A 52 2.29 -1.60 3.51
CA PHE A 52 1.03 -1.17 2.91
C PHE A 52 0.95 0.35 2.89
N LEU A 53 0.09 0.88 2.02
CA LEU A 53 -0.34 2.28 2.06
C LEU A 53 -1.86 2.35 2.01
N ILE A 54 -2.41 3.40 2.62
CA ILE A 54 -3.81 3.81 2.49
C ILE A 54 -3.81 5.26 2.03
N TRP A 55 -4.60 5.56 1.01
CA TRP A 55 -4.81 6.90 0.48
C TRP A 55 -6.30 7.18 0.33
N TYR A 56 -6.72 8.40 0.64
CA TYR A 56 -8.05 8.92 0.32
C TYR A 56 -8.00 10.45 0.25
N PRO A 57 -8.94 11.10 -0.46
CA PRO A 57 -9.01 12.57 -0.51
C PRO A 57 -9.06 13.19 0.89
N GLY A 58 -8.15 14.12 1.17
CA GLY A 58 -8.10 14.82 2.47
C GLY A 58 -7.38 14.08 3.60
N ILE A 59 -6.72 12.94 3.33
CA ILE A 59 -5.84 12.28 4.30
C ILE A 59 -4.70 13.22 4.75
N GLU A 60 -4.37 13.17 6.04
CA GLU A 60 -3.15 13.77 6.57
C GLU A 60 -1.99 12.79 6.35
N ALA A 61 -1.02 13.18 5.51
CA ALA A 61 0.14 12.35 5.23
C ALA A 61 1.11 12.35 6.41
N ASP A 62 1.74 11.19 6.66
CA ASP A 62 2.89 11.12 7.56
C ASP A 62 4.19 11.50 6.84
N SER A 63 5.34 11.31 7.52
CA SER A 63 6.64 11.70 6.99
C SER A 63 7.21 10.73 5.95
N VAL A 64 6.60 9.58 5.71
CA VAL A 64 7.14 8.57 4.78
C VAL A 64 7.00 9.05 3.34
N GLN A 65 8.08 8.96 2.55
CA GLN A 65 8.13 9.48 1.17
C GLN A 65 8.35 8.40 0.10
N THR A 66 8.72 7.18 0.51
CA THR A 66 8.97 6.04 -0.40
C THR A 66 8.21 4.82 0.07
N TYR A 67 7.77 4.00 -0.89
CA TYR A 67 7.08 2.75 -0.62
C TYR A 67 8.04 1.57 -0.79
N ASP A 68 8.59 1.11 0.34
CA ASP A 68 9.47 -0.05 0.46
C ASP A 68 9.38 -0.63 1.89
N GLU A 69 9.95 -1.82 2.10
CA GLU A 69 9.87 -2.54 3.37
C GLU A 69 10.53 -1.80 4.54
N VAL A 70 11.50 -0.92 4.28
CA VAL A 70 12.24 -0.19 5.32
C VAL A 70 11.53 1.11 5.67
N ALA A 71 11.16 1.90 4.67
CA ALA A 71 10.48 3.18 4.87
C ALA A 71 9.11 3.00 5.55
N ALA A 72 8.40 1.90 5.25
CA ALA A 72 7.12 1.58 5.88
C ALA A 72 7.20 1.37 7.40
N CYS A 73 8.37 1.04 7.96
CA CYS A 73 8.55 0.92 9.41
C CYS A 73 8.36 2.26 10.14
N GLU A 74 8.56 3.38 9.46
CA GLU A 74 8.37 4.73 10.02
C GLU A 74 6.95 5.27 9.78
N GLY A 75 6.07 4.44 9.18
CA GLY A 75 4.68 4.80 8.91
C GLY A 75 3.85 4.93 10.20
N SER A 76 2.96 5.91 10.21
CA SER A 76 2.14 6.28 11.38
C SER A 76 1.18 5.19 11.85
N TYR A 77 0.78 4.27 10.98
CA TYR A 77 -0.09 3.13 11.34
C TYR A 77 0.60 2.06 12.18
N GLY A 78 1.94 2.00 12.17
CA GLY A 78 2.69 0.93 12.82
C GLY A 78 2.38 -0.47 12.27
N LEU A 79 2.61 -1.49 13.11
CA LEU A 79 2.36 -2.89 12.74
C LEU A 79 0.91 -3.29 13.03
N LEU A 80 0.12 -3.48 11.98
CA LEU A 80 -1.22 -4.03 12.05
C LEU A 80 -1.21 -5.56 11.91
N LYS A 81 -2.10 -6.23 12.64
CA LYS A 81 -2.22 -7.68 12.70
C LYS A 81 -3.63 -8.13 12.34
N GLU A 82 -3.74 -9.31 11.75
CA GLU A 82 -5.02 -9.97 11.48
C GLU A 82 -5.98 -9.05 10.69
N ASP A 83 -7.13 -8.71 11.26
CA ASP A 83 -8.17 -7.90 10.62
C ASP A 83 -8.03 -6.39 10.88
N GLU A 84 -6.99 -5.96 11.61
CA GLU A 84 -6.75 -4.55 11.96
C GLU A 84 -6.55 -3.68 10.71
N PHE A 85 -5.90 -4.22 9.67
CA PHE A 85 -5.74 -3.54 8.39
C PHE A 85 -7.10 -3.24 7.76
N MET A 86 -7.97 -4.27 7.64
CA MET A 86 -9.29 -4.09 7.03
C MET A 86 -10.19 -3.18 7.87
N LYS A 87 -10.13 -3.26 9.20
CA LYS A 87 -10.85 -2.33 10.07
C LYS A 87 -10.39 -0.90 9.86
N THR A 88 -9.08 -0.67 9.81
CA THR A 88 -8.49 0.65 9.55
C THR A 88 -8.92 1.17 8.17
N PHE A 89 -8.83 0.36 7.12
CA PHE A 89 -9.19 0.75 5.76
C PHE A 89 -10.69 1.02 5.59
N MET A 90 -11.56 0.22 6.19
CA MET A 90 -13.03 0.42 6.09
C MET A 90 -13.54 1.60 6.92
N LEU A 91 -12.72 2.12 7.83
CA LEU A 91 -12.95 3.37 8.55
C LEU A 91 -12.27 4.57 7.88
N ALA A 92 -11.35 4.33 6.95
CA ALA A 92 -10.75 5.39 6.14
C ALA A 92 -11.85 6.02 5.28
N ASN A 93 -11.86 7.36 5.22
CA ASN A 93 -12.79 8.13 4.40
C ASN A 93 -14.29 8.04 4.79
N LYS A 94 -14.61 7.71 6.04
CA LYS A 94 -15.90 8.02 6.68
C LYS A 94 -15.82 9.31 7.47
#